data_AF-A0A2H3D331-F1
#
_entry.id   AF-A0A2H3D331-F1
#
_cell.length_a   1.000
_cell.length_b   1.000
_cell.length_c   1.000
_cell.angle_alpha   90.00
_cell.angle_beta   90.00
_cell.angle_gamma   90.00
#
_symmetry.space_group_name_H-M   'P 1'
#
loop_
_entity.id
_entity.type
_entity.pdbx_description
1 polymer ?
#
loop_
_entity_poly.entity_id
_entity_poly.type
_entity_poly.pdbx_seq_one_letter_code
_entity_poly.pdbx_strand_id
1 'polypeptide(L)'
;MTIGGDTGDDRFIEKEMRTRVENQLSLLEKGVGGVGKPVFMALSEMQKRVATNYVDRVAGLSYLLLSEEIPAYYATQSEEDAWNALVDEVNMTHRGQMFFLYPQPGSGNKFWMTEVLPPPHVSNLGDGWEGFVGYSKERGVDYCHALCIESGYVRGLSQGSPEGSYRQGELIVEDITGAKHTFKIVTYYQCPIPEDSYTLVGSEPFDHYIYQVILKQGWVIGKRLPGQLFKKFSVFQISDKDEVKRLHDLAIATNAETDLA
;
A
#
# COMPACT_ATOMS: atom_id res chain seq x y z
N MET A 1 27.59 -47.23 -6.37
CA MET A 1 27.56 -45.82 -6.81
C MET A 1 26.53 -45.12 -5.94
N THR A 2 27.01 -44.48 -4.88
CA THR A 2 26.22 -43.69 -3.94
C THR A 2 26.20 -42.27 -4.49
N ILE A 3 25.04 -41.82 -5.01
CA ILE A 3 24.81 -40.44 -5.42
C ILE A 3 24.21 -39.73 -4.20
N GLY A 4 25.03 -38.95 -3.50
CA GLY A 4 24.64 -38.19 -2.31
C GLY A 4 25.75 -38.25 -1.27
N GLY A 5 26.50 -37.15 -1.13
CA GLY A 5 27.53 -37.01 -0.11
C GLY A 5 26.91 -37.00 1.30
N ASP A 6 27.65 -37.55 2.25
CA ASP A 6 27.34 -37.52 3.67
C ASP A 6 27.41 -36.07 4.18
N THR A 7 26.26 -35.42 4.34
CA THR A 7 26.14 -34.14 5.05
C THR A 7 25.80 -34.44 6.51
N GLY A 8 26.79 -34.26 7.38
CA GLY A 8 26.60 -34.35 8.82
C GLY A 8 25.48 -33.43 9.33
N ASP A 9 24.69 -33.99 10.24
CA ASP A 9 23.63 -33.37 11.05
C ASP A 9 22.45 -32.70 10.30
N ASP A 10 21.89 -33.43 9.33
CA ASP A 10 20.66 -33.06 8.58
C ASP A 10 19.44 -32.75 9.48
N ARG A 11 19.35 -33.32 10.69
CA ARG A 11 18.13 -33.19 11.52
C ARG A 11 17.98 -31.82 12.15
N PHE A 12 19.10 -31.15 12.48
CA PHE A 12 19.06 -29.80 13.04
C PHE A 12 18.65 -28.79 11.97
N ILE A 13 19.20 -28.92 10.75
CA ILE A 13 18.84 -28.09 9.59
C ILE A 13 17.40 -28.33 9.15
N GLU A 14 16.93 -29.59 9.11
CA GLU A 14 15.54 -29.92 8.76
C GLU A 14 14.55 -29.31 9.76
N LYS A 15 14.85 -29.38 11.06
CA LYS A 15 13.98 -28.82 12.11
C LYS A 15 13.94 -27.30 12.06
N GLU A 16 15.08 -26.63 11.86
CA GLU A 16 15.13 -25.18 11.73
C GLU A 16 14.38 -24.70 10.47
N MET A 17 14.55 -25.40 9.34
CA MET A 17 13.80 -25.12 8.11
C MET A 17 12.29 -25.33 8.30
N ARG A 18 11.89 -26.43 8.93
CA ARG A 18 10.49 -26.73 9.24
C ARG A 18 9.88 -25.67 10.15
N THR A 19 10.56 -25.30 11.23
CA THR A 19 10.11 -24.23 12.13
C THR A 19 10.02 -22.88 11.42
N ARG A 20 10.96 -22.57 10.50
CA ARG A 20 10.88 -21.35 9.69
C ARG A 20 9.66 -21.37 8.76
N VAL A 21 9.41 -22.49 8.09
CA VAL A 21 8.25 -22.65 7.19
C VAL A 21 6.93 -22.60 7.97
N GLU A 22 6.84 -23.28 9.13
CA GLU A 22 5.68 -23.25 10.02
C GLU A 22 5.44 -21.85 10.59
N ASN A 23 6.49 -21.11 10.95
CA ASN A 23 6.37 -19.72 11.38
C ASN A 23 5.89 -18.80 10.24
N GLN A 24 6.39 -19.01 9.02
CA GLN A 24 5.94 -18.25 7.85
C GLN A 24 4.49 -18.58 7.48
N LEU A 25 4.10 -19.86 7.52
CA LEU A 25 2.71 -20.31 7.33
C LEU A 25 1.79 -19.75 8.42
N SER A 26 2.21 -19.77 9.69
CA SER A 26 1.43 -19.18 10.78
C SER A 26 1.27 -17.66 10.64
N LEU A 27 2.29 -16.96 10.13
CA LEU A 27 2.21 -15.53 9.83
C LEU A 27 1.26 -15.24 8.66
N LEU A 28 1.23 -16.11 7.65
CA LEU A 28 0.28 -16.02 6.54
C LEU A 28 -1.14 -16.33 7.00
N GLU A 29 -1.35 -17.40 7.77
CA GLU A 29 -2.64 -17.82 8.34
C GLU A 29 -3.22 -16.79 9.31
N LYS A 30 -2.39 -16.14 10.13
CA LYS A 30 -2.81 -15.03 10.99
C LYS A 30 -3.18 -13.76 10.19
N GLY A 31 -2.74 -13.66 8.93
CA GLY A 31 -3.15 -12.62 7.99
C GLY A 31 -4.46 -12.92 7.25
N VAL A 32 -4.99 -14.15 7.32
CA VAL A 32 -6.25 -14.58 6.66
C VAL A 32 -7.50 -13.98 7.34
N GLY A 33 -7.34 -13.30 8.48
CA GLY A 33 -8.38 -12.50 9.14
C GLY A 33 -8.18 -11.00 8.96
N GLY A 34 -8.35 -10.48 7.74
CA GLY A 34 -8.74 -9.08 7.49
C GLY A 34 -7.75 -7.95 7.83
N VAL A 35 -6.47 -8.21 8.12
CA VAL A 35 -5.60 -7.13 8.64
C VAL A 35 -4.25 -7.03 7.90
N GLY A 36 -4.25 -6.16 6.88
CA GLY A 36 -3.18 -5.20 6.55
C GLY A 36 -1.76 -5.64 6.14
N LYS A 37 -1.40 -6.92 6.07
CA LYS A 37 -0.01 -7.35 5.73
C LYS A 37 0.20 -8.35 4.57
N PRO A 38 -0.78 -8.92 3.86
CA PRO A 38 -0.50 -9.99 2.88
C PRO A 38 0.29 -9.52 1.66
N VAL A 39 -0.03 -8.36 1.05
CA VAL A 39 0.59 -7.94 -0.22
C VAL A 39 2.09 -7.73 -0.09
N PHE A 40 2.54 -6.83 0.80
CA PHE A 40 3.97 -6.52 0.90
C PHE A 40 4.81 -7.68 1.46
N MET A 41 4.23 -8.56 2.27
CA MET A 41 4.90 -9.79 2.69
C MET A 41 5.05 -10.76 1.51
N ALA A 42 4.00 -10.98 0.72
CA ALA A 42 4.07 -11.81 -0.47
C ALA A 42 5.10 -11.26 -1.48
N LEU A 43 5.08 -9.95 -1.74
CA LEU A 43 6.05 -9.27 -2.59
C LEU A 43 7.49 -9.46 -2.08
N SER A 44 7.70 -9.24 -0.79
CA SER A 44 9.00 -9.42 -0.12
C SER A 44 9.57 -10.82 -0.30
N GLU A 45 8.73 -11.83 -0.08
CA GLU A 45 9.16 -13.22 -0.17
C GLU A 45 9.37 -13.65 -1.63
N MET A 46 8.52 -13.19 -2.55
CA MET A 46 8.65 -13.52 -3.98
C MET A 46 9.87 -12.88 -4.62
N GLN A 47 10.26 -11.66 -4.23
CA GLN A 47 11.48 -11.01 -4.72
C GLN A 47 12.76 -11.75 -4.34
N LYS A 48 12.77 -12.43 -3.18
CA LYS A 48 13.93 -13.21 -2.72
C LYS A 48 14.06 -14.55 -3.46
N ARG A 49 13.03 -15.01 -4.17
CA ARG A 49 13.05 -16.29 -4.87
C ARG A 49 13.90 -16.21 -6.14
N VAL A 50 14.71 -17.23 -6.36
CA VAL A 50 15.40 -17.42 -7.64
C VAL A 50 14.39 -17.98 -8.64
N ALA A 51 14.21 -17.31 -9.77
CA ALA A 51 13.34 -17.75 -10.84
C ALA A 51 14.12 -17.71 -12.16
N THR A 52 13.87 -18.68 -13.04
CA THR A 52 14.49 -18.71 -14.38
C THR A 52 13.90 -17.63 -15.27
N ASN A 53 12.60 -17.33 -15.10
CA ASN A 53 11.93 -16.20 -15.73
C ASN A 53 11.33 -15.27 -14.66
N TYR A 54 11.48 -13.95 -14.84
CA TYR A 54 10.89 -12.95 -13.95
C TYR A 54 9.35 -13.04 -13.93
N VAL A 55 8.73 -13.43 -15.05
CA VAL A 55 7.29 -13.69 -15.15
C VAL A 55 6.83 -14.77 -14.16
N ASP A 56 7.67 -15.77 -13.85
CA ASP A 56 7.31 -16.83 -12.90
C ASP A 56 7.12 -16.28 -11.48
N ARG A 57 7.82 -15.19 -11.12
CA ARG A 57 7.63 -14.52 -9.83
C ARG A 57 6.28 -13.83 -9.77
N VAL A 58 5.86 -13.21 -10.86
CA VAL A 58 4.54 -12.57 -10.96
C VAL A 58 3.43 -13.63 -10.96
N ALA A 59 3.59 -14.68 -11.75
CA ALA A 59 2.63 -15.79 -11.80
C ALA A 59 2.43 -16.43 -10.42
N GLY A 60 3.50 -16.62 -9.65
CA GLY A 60 3.41 -17.15 -8.28
C GLY A 60 2.67 -16.24 -7.28
N LEU A 61 2.58 -14.93 -7.54
CA LEU A 61 1.82 -14.01 -6.69
C LEU A 61 0.31 -14.16 -6.87
N SER A 62 -0.18 -14.64 -8.02
CA SER A 62 -1.61 -14.87 -8.20
C SER A 62 -2.18 -15.79 -7.12
N TYR A 63 -1.39 -16.79 -6.71
CA TYR A 63 -1.71 -17.67 -5.60
C TYR A 63 -1.63 -16.97 -4.23
N LEU A 64 -0.60 -16.15 -3.99
CA LEU A 64 -0.38 -15.51 -2.69
C LEU A 64 -1.32 -14.32 -2.42
N LEU A 65 -1.77 -13.65 -3.47
CA LEU A 65 -2.67 -12.50 -3.41
C LEU A 65 -4.14 -12.87 -3.59
N LEU A 66 -4.43 -14.18 -3.71
CA LEU A 66 -5.77 -14.72 -3.91
C LEU A 66 -6.51 -14.01 -5.06
N SER A 67 -5.87 -13.96 -6.23
CA SER A 67 -6.48 -13.39 -7.43
C SER A 67 -7.79 -14.10 -7.75
N GLU A 68 -8.79 -13.34 -8.21
CA GLU A 68 -10.11 -13.87 -8.55
C GLU A 68 -10.01 -14.82 -9.75
N GLU A 69 -9.21 -14.45 -10.74
CA GLU A 69 -8.78 -15.32 -11.83
C GLU A 69 -7.24 -15.35 -11.93
N ILE A 70 -6.70 -16.40 -12.56
CA ILE A 70 -5.26 -16.50 -12.83
C ILE A 70 -5.03 -16.10 -14.29
N PRO A 71 -4.34 -14.97 -14.56
CA PRO A 71 -4.02 -14.57 -15.92
C PRO A 71 -3.20 -15.61 -16.67
N ALA A 72 -3.31 -15.61 -18.00
CA ALA A 72 -2.39 -16.36 -18.84
C ALA A 72 -1.04 -15.66 -18.92
N TYR A 73 0.02 -16.33 -18.46
CA TYR A 73 1.39 -15.82 -18.51
C TYR A 73 2.19 -16.50 -19.62
N TYR A 74 2.97 -15.71 -20.36
CA TYR A 74 3.81 -16.21 -21.45
C TYR A 74 5.29 -15.92 -21.18
N ALA A 75 6.17 -16.87 -21.51
CA ALA A 75 7.60 -16.72 -21.24
C ALA A 75 8.26 -15.51 -21.95
N THR A 76 7.67 -15.04 -23.05
CA THR A 76 8.14 -13.87 -23.83
C THR A 76 7.48 -12.56 -23.41
N GLN A 77 6.56 -12.58 -22.44
CA GLN A 77 5.88 -11.40 -21.93
C GLN A 77 6.83 -10.55 -21.09
N SER A 78 6.65 -9.23 -21.10
CA SER A 78 7.40 -8.35 -20.21
C SER A 78 6.95 -8.52 -18.75
N GLU A 79 7.81 -8.20 -17.79
CA GLU A 79 7.43 -8.21 -16.37
C GLU A 79 6.31 -7.23 -16.07
N GLU A 80 6.32 -6.07 -16.74
CA GLU A 80 5.28 -5.03 -16.63
C GLU A 80 3.93 -5.53 -17.12
N ASP A 81 3.86 -6.15 -18.29
CA ASP A 81 2.61 -6.68 -18.82
C ASP A 81 2.06 -7.81 -17.93
N ALA A 82 2.94 -8.67 -17.41
CA ALA A 82 2.55 -9.73 -16.49
C ALA A 82 2.00 -9.14 -15.17
N TRP A 83 2.67 -8.11 -14.65
CA TRP A 83 2.28 -7.44 -13.42
C TRP A 83 0.95 -6.69 -13.55
N ASN A 84 0.74 -6.00 -14.67
CA ASN A 84 -0.53 -5.34 -14.98
C ASN A 84 -1.68 -6.35 -15.03
N ALA A 85 -1.49 -7.48 -15.73
CA ALA A 85 -2.48 -8.54 -15.79
C ALA A 85 -2.81 -9.13 -14.41
N LEU A 86 -1.81 -9.28 -13.53
CA LEU A 86 -2.05 -9.73 -12.16
C LEU A 86 -2.90 -8.73 -11.37
N VAL A 87 -2.55 -7.45 -11.39
CA VAL A 87 -3.22 -6.42 -10.57
C VAL A 87 -4.66 -6.19 -11.02
N ASP A 88 -4.98 -6.41 -12.29
CA ASP A 88 -6.36 -6.41 -12.79
C ASP A 88 -7.23 -7.50 -12.12
N GLU A 89 -6.65 -8.65 -11.78
CA GLU A 89 -7.33 -9.80 -11.17
C GLU A 89 -7.22 -9.87 -9.63
N VAL A 90 -6.39 -9.02 -9.02
CA VAL A 90 -6.21 -9.00 -7.56
C VAL A 90 -7.43 -8.36 -6.90
N ASN A 91 -7.91 -8.96 -5.81
CA ASN A 91 -9.07 -8.46 -5.06
C ASN A 91 -8.94 -6.97 -4.65
N MET A 92 -10.08 -6.27 -4.63
CA MET A 92 -10.19 -4.85 -4.28
C MET A 92 -9.48 -4.42 -2.99
N THR A 93 -9.40 -5.31 -1.98
CA THR A 93 -8.71 -5.04 -0.71
C THR A 93 -7.20 -4.94 -0.89
N HIS A 94 -6.62 -5.89 -1.63
CA HIS A 94 -5.20 -5.91 -1.92
C HIS A 94 -4.80 -4.74 -2.85
N ARG A 95 -5.66 -4.38 -3.81
CA ARG A 95 -5.50 -3.17 -4.62
C ARG A 95 -5.53 -1.91 -3.76
N GLY A 96 -6.43 -1.85 -2.79
CA GLY A 96 -6.45 -0.81 -1.76
C GLY A 96 -5.12 -0.73 -0.99
N GLN A 97 -4.59 -1.85 -0.52
CA GLN A 97 -3.29 -1.87 0.17
C GLN A 97 -2.17 -1.30 -0.70
N MET A 98 -2.13 -1.66 -1.98
CA MET A 98 -1.16 -1.07 -2.92
C MET A 98 -1.34 0.44 -3.03
N PHE A 99 -2.58 0.93 -3.18
CA PHE A 99 -2.85 2.35 -3.32
C PHE A 99 -2.46 3.17 -2.07
N PHE A 100 -2.85 2.72 -0.88
CA PHE A 100 -2.70 3.51 0.35
C PHE A 100 -1.38 3.33 1.08
N LEU A 101 -0.68 2.22 0.85
CA LEU A 101 0.53 1.87 1.61
C LEU A 101 1.80 1.94 0.77
N TYR A 102 1.69 1.93 -0.56
CA TYR A 102 2.86 2.04 -1.42
C TYR A 102 3.22 3.52 -1.64
N PRO A 103 4.47 3.95 -1.37
CA PRO A 103 4.79 5.38 -1.28
C PRO A 103 5.21 6.03 -2.60
N GLN A 104 5.63 5.27 -3.60
CA GLN A 104 6.03 5.87 -4.86
C GLN A 104 4.81 6.08 -5.74
N PRO A 105 4.83 7.12 -6.59
CA PRO A 105 3.86 7.23 -7.65
C PRO A 105 4.02 6.03 -8.58
N GLY A 106 2.92 5.62 -9.20
CA GLY A 106 2.98 4.63 -10.26
C GLY A 106 3.65 5.18 -11.51
N SER A 107 4.26 4.28 -12.26
CA SER A 107 4.75 4.53 -13.61
C SER A 107 3.92 3.68 -14.58
N GLY A 108 3.77 4.11 -15.84
CA GLY A 108 2.95 3.42 -16.83
C GLY A 108 1.46 3.81 -16.85
N ASN A 109 0.59 2.84 -17.17
CA ASN A 109 -0.84 3.06 -17.47
C ASN A 109 -1.72 3.32 -16.22
N LYS A 110 -1.19 3.06 -15.02
CA LYS A 110 -1.88 3.27 -13.75
C LYS A 110 -0.94 4.01 -12.80
N PHE A 111 -1.16 5.31 -12.59
CA PHE A 111 -0.24 6.18 -11.84
C PHE A 111 -0.26 5.95 -10.33
N TRP A 112 -0.97 4.92 -9.87
CA TRP A 112 -1.10 4.59 -8.47
C TRP A 112 -0.44 3.26 -8.07
N MET A 113 0.09 2.51 -9.05
CA MET A 113 0.80 1.23 -8.88
C MET A 113 2.16 1.20 -9.58
N THR A 114 3.06 0.37 -9.09
CA THR A 114 4.36 0.14 -9.75
C THR A 114 4.23 -0.57 -11.08
N GLU A 115 5.19 -0.39 -11.98
CA GLU A 115 5.35 -1.18 -13.22
C GLU A 115 5.85 -2.61 -12.93
N VAL A 116 6.61 -2.81 -11.86
CA VAL A 116 7.22 -4.09 -11.49
C VAL A 116 6.98 -4.39 -10.01
N LEU A 117 7.37 -5.60 -9.58
CA LEU A 117 7.38 -6.02 -8.18
C LEU A 117 7.93 -4.92 -7.25
N PRO A 118 7.11 -4.27 -6.41
CA PRO A 118 7.59 -3.25 -5.49
C PRO A 118 8.54 -3.86 -4.46
N PRO A 119 9.57 -3.13 -3.98
CA PRO A 119 10.44 -3.63 -2.92
C PRO A 119 9.64 -4.12 -1.70
N PRO A 120 10.23 -4.92 -0.81
CA PRO A 120 9.62 -5.28 0.45
C PRO A 120 9.38 -4.01 1.26
N HIS A 121 8.15 -3.79 1.75
CA HIS A 121 7.89 -2.64 2.63
C HIS A 121 7.21 -3.10 3.92
N VAL A 122 7.81 -2.73 5.05
CA VAL A 122 7.20 -2.90 6.37
C VAL A 122 6.40 -1.66 6.67
N SER A 123 5.18 -1.60 6.16
CA SER A 123 4.24 -0.56 6.58
C SER A 123 3.71 -0.90 7.97
N ASN A 124 4.06 -0.11 8.99
CA ASN A 124 3.47 -0.18 10.34
C ASN A 124 1.97 0.22 10.37
N LEU A 125 1.35 0.42 9.21
CA LEU A 125 -0.09 0.61 8.98
C LEU A 125 -0.88 -0.70 8.96
N GLY A 126 -0.20 -1.84 8.99
CA GLY A 126 -0.82 -3.13 8.73
C GLY A 126 -1.77 -3.66 9.81
N ASP A 127 -2.15 -2.86 10.82
CA ASP A 127 -3.10 -3.26 11.85
C ASP A 127 -4.38 -2.41 11.72
N GLY A 128 -5.48 -3.02 11.22
CA GLY A 128 -6.83 -2.45 11.17
C GLY A 128 -7.20 -1.59 9.95
N TRP A 129 -6.38 -1.51 8.92
CA TRP A 129 -6.65 -0.65 7.76
C TRP A 129 -7.69 -1.25 6.78
N GLU A 130 -8.78 -0.53 6.54
CA GLU A 130 -9.81 -0.85 5.54
C GLU A 130 -9.79 0.20 4.41
N GLY A 131 -9.58 -0.25 3.17
CA GLY A 131 -9.78 0.56 1.99
C GLY A 131 -9.74 -0.28 0.73
N PHE A 132 -10.52 0.14 -0.26
CA PHE A 132 -10.80 -0.66 -1.45
C PHE A 132 -10.53 0.16 -2.71
N VAL A 133 -9.91 -0.48 -3.69
CA VAL A 133 -9.79 0.05 -5.05
C VAL A 133 -10.53 -0.90 -5.98
N GLY A 134 -11.61 -0.42 -6.56
CA GLY A 134 -12.41 -1.12 -7.56
C GLY A 134 -12.05 -0.71 -8.98
N TYR A 135 -12.64 -1.40 -9.95
CA TYR A 135 -12.57 -1.04 -11.38
C TYR A 135 -13.98 -0.86 -11.94
N SER A 136 -14.24 0.29 -12.56
CA SER A 136 -15.50 0.56 -13.22
C SER A 136 -15.39 0.17 -14.70
N LYS A 137 -16.08 -0.92 -15.09
CA LYS A 137 -16.15 -1.35 -16.50
C LYS A 137 -16.81 -0.31 -17.41
N GLU A 138 -17.75 0.47 -16.87
CA GLU A 138 -18.47 1.51 -17.61
C GLU A 138 -17.57 2.70 -17.95
N ARG A 139 -16.80 3.16 -16.97
CA ARG A 139 -15.90 4.32 -17.13
C ARG A 139 -14.51 3.94 -17.64
N GLY A 140 -14.14 2.66 -17.53
CA GLY A 140 -12.81 2.17 -17.86
C GLY A 140 -11.73 2.69 -16.91
N VAL A 141 -12.08 3.05 -15.67
CA VAL A 141 -11.16 3.64 -14.68
C VAL A 141 -11.23 2.91 -13.35
N ASP A 142 -10.10 2.92 -12.65
CA ASP A 142 -10.00 2.48 -11.26
C ASP A 142 -10.60 3.55 -10.34
N TYR A 143 -11.23 3.15 -9.23
CA TYR A 143 -11.83 4.09 -8.30
C TYR A 143 -11.70 3.61 -6.85
N CYS A 144 -11.73 4.55 -5.91
CA CYS A 144 -11.81 4.24 -4.48
C CYS A 144 -12.88 5.08 -3.78
N HIS A 145 -13.54 4.50 -2.79
CA HIS A 145 -14.39 5.23 -1.85
C HIS A 145 -13.56 5.54 -0.60
N ALA A 146 -13.33 6.81 -0.35
CA ALA A 146 -12.42 7.26 0.69
C ALA A 146 -12.74 8.68 1.15
N LEU A 147 -12.14 9.07 2.28
CA LEU A 147 -12.18 10.46 2.74
C LEU A 147 -11.34 11.33 1.80
N CYS A 148 -11.87 12.46 1.36
CA CYS A 148 -11.18 13.38 0.47
C CYS A 148 -11.08 14.77 1.11
N ILE A 149 -9.85 15.32 1.10
CA ILE A 149 -9.58 16.73 1.38
C ILE A 149 -9.05 17.35 0.09
N GLU A 150 -9.78 18.30 -0.48
CA GLU A 150 -9.45 18.85 -1.80
C GLU A 150 -8.12 19.59 -1.85
N SER A 151 -7.77 20.27 -0.75
CA SER A 151 -6.55 21.07 -0.66
C SER A 151 -5.97 21.04 0.75
N GLY A 152 -4.79 20.45 0.88
CA GLY A 152 -3.95 20.54 2.07
C GLY A 152 -2.50 20.83 1.68
N TYR A 153 -1.90 21.82 2.35
CA TYR A 153 -0.50 22.19 2.13
C TYR A 153 0.41 21.29 2.99
N VAL A 154 1.33 20.60 2.34
CA VAL A 154 2.29 19.68 2.99
C VAL A 154 3.66 20.35 3.04
N ARG A 155 4.33 20.30 4.19
CA ARG A 155 5.71 20.80 4.34
C ARG A 155 6.57 19.95 5.27
N GLY A 156 7.89 20.13 5.20
CA GLY A 156 8.85 19.41 6.05
C GLY A 156 9.16 17.97 5.62
N LEU A 157 8.59 17.49 4.50
CA LEU A 157 8.83 16.16 3.95
C LEU A 157 9.68 16.16 2.66
N SER A 158 10.27 17.30 2.31
CA SER A 158 11.01 17.51 1.05
C SER A 158 12.42 16.91 1.05
N GLN A 159 13.03 16.74 2.22
CA GLN A 159 14.37 16.15 2.37
C GLN A 159 14.31 14.75 2.99
N GLY A 160 15.34 13.94 2.76
CA GLY A 160 15.52 12.64 3.43
C GLY A 160 15.83 12.79 4.92
N SER A 161 15.56 11.77 5.74
CA SER A 161 16.00 11.79 7.15
C SER A 161 17.45 11.29 7.25
N PRO A 162 18.38 12.06 7.86
CA PRO A 162 19.74 11.58 8.12
C PRO A 162 19.79 10.39 9.09
N GLU A 163 18.79 10.29 9.97
CA GLU A 163 18.71 9.31 11.06
C GLU A 163 17.97 8.01 10.67
N GLY A 164 17.46 7.94 9.43
CA GLY A 164 17.07 6.71 8.75
C GLY A 164 15.77 6.01 9.20
N SER A 165 15.13 6.45 10.29
CA SER A 165 13.96 5.72 10.84
C SER A 165 12.61 6.19 10.27
N TYR A 166 12.38 7.50 10.14
CA TYR A 166 11.20 8.12 9.53
C TYR A 166 11.43 9.62 9.33
N ARG A 167 10.51 10.27 8.61
CA ARG A 167 10.47 11.73 8.40
C ARG A 167 9.20 12.31 9.01
N GLN A 168 9.33 13.53 9.53
CA GLN A 168 8.23 14.28 10.12
C GLN A 168 8.00 15.56 9.33
N GLY A 169 6.75 15.93 9.18
CA GLY A 169 6.35 17.17 8.54
C GLY A 169 5.02 17.65 9.09
N GLU A 170 4.41 18.56 8.36
CA GLU A 170 3.15 19.17 8.73
C GLU A 170 2.17 19.17 7.56
N LEU A 171 0.91 18.86 7.86
CA LEU A 171 -0.24 19.11 7.00
C LEU A 171 -0.95 20.36 7.50
N ILE A 172 -1.12 21.35 6.63
CA ILE A 172 -1.87 22.56 6.90
C ILE A 172 -3.14 22.54 6.05
N VAL A 173 -4.29 22.62 6.71
CA VAL A 173 -5.61 22.63 6.07
C VAL A 173 -6.41 23.82 6.56
N GLU A 174 -7.34 24.29 5.73
CA GLU A 174 -8.24 25.38 6.04
C GLU A 174 -9.63 24.82 6.33
N ASP A 175 -10.25 25.24 7.44
CA ASP A 175 -11.61 24.83 7.77
C ASP A 175 -12.67 25.68 7.06
N ILE A 176 -13.94 25.34 7.27
CA ILE A 176 -15.09 26.05 6.67
C ILE A 176 -15.18 27.54 7.05
N THR A 177 -14.47 27.97 8.11
CA THR A 177 -14.42 29.36 8.58
C THR A 177 -13.24 30.13 7.98
N GLY A 178 -12.34 29.45 7.26
CA GLY A 178 -11.09 30.00 6.77
C GLY A 178 -9.93 29.92 7.77
N ALA A 179 -10.13 29.28 8.92
CA ALA A 179 -9.08 29.13 9.92
C ALA A 179 -8.12 28.00 9.52
N LYS A 180 -6.82 28.26 9.67
CA LYS A 180 -5.77 27.28 9.33
C LYS A 180 -5.47 26.38 10.52
N HIS A 181 -5.47 25.08 10.27
CA HIS A 181 -5.15 24.04 11.22
C HIS A 181 -3.90 23.29 10.77
N THR A 182 -2.97 23.06 11.68
CA THR A 182 -1.72 22.34 11.40
C THR A 182 -1.73 20.99 12.11
N PHE A 183 -1.41 19.92 11.38
CA PHE A 183 -1.37 18.54 11.88
C PHE A 183 0.02 17.95 11.69
N LYS A 184 0.49 17.20 12.67
CA LYS A 184 1.76 16.47 12.57
C LYS A 184 1.59 15.24 11.69
N ILE A 185 2.43 15.12 10.68
CA ILE A 185 2.43 13.98 9.77
C ILE A 185 3.78 13.28 9.76
N VAL A 186 3.76 11.97 9.51
CA VAL A 186 4.96 11.15 9.45
C VAL A 186 4.96 10.30 8.19
N THR A 187 6.15 10.02 7.66
CA THR A 187 6.34 9.07 6.58
C THR A 187 7.57 8.22 6.87
N TYR A 188 7.43 6.91 6.73
CA TYR A 188 8.53 5.95 6.91
C TYR A 188 9.32 5.75 5.61
N TYR A 189 8.89 6.43 4.54
CA TYR A 189 9.45 6.31 3.21
C TYR A 189 10.42 7.44 2.96
N GLN A 190 11.47 7.17 2.18
CA GLN A 190 12.54 8.14 1.89
C GLN A 190 12.31 8.95 0.61
N CYS A 191 11.26 8.64 -0.16
CA CYS A 191 10.90 9.39 -1.37
C CYS A 191 10.50 10.83 -1.02
N PRO A 192 11.21 11.86 -1.53
CA PRO A 192 10.94 13.25 -1.16
C PRO A 192 9.50 13.65 -1.52
N ILE A 193 8.85 14.36 -0.61
CA ILE A 193 7.53 14.98 -0.85
C ILE A 193 7.77 16.48 -0.88
N PRO A 194 7.74 17.12 -2.06
CA PRO A 194 7.89 18.56 -2.19
C PRO A 194 6.88 19.32 -1.33
N GLU A 195 7.24 20.53 -0.94
CA GLU A 195 6.29 21.39 -0.26
C GLU A 195 5.34 21.99 -1.28
N ASP A 196 4.06 21.65 -1.19
CA ASP A 196 3.03 22.06 -2.13
C ASP A 196 1.64 21.81 -1.53
N SER A 197 0.61 22.34 -2.19
CA SER A 197 -0.77 21.95 -1.96
C SER A 197 -1.11 20.69 -2.75
N TYR A 198 -1.70 19.72 -2.06
CA TYR A 198 -2.12 18.44 -2.62
C TYR A 198 -3.59 18.19 -2.34
N THR A 199 -4.21 17.39 -3.20
CA THR A 199 -5.46 16.69 -2.88
C THR A 199 -5.10 15.45 -2.09
N LEU A 200 -5.85 15.17 -1.02
CA LEU A 200 -5.61 14.05 -0.12
C LEU A 200 -6.76 13.06 -0.17
N VAL A 201 -6.42 11.78 -0.22
CA VAL A 201 -7.35 10.64 -0.16
C VAL A 201 -6.96 9.78 1.04
N GLY A 202 -7.82 9.75 2.04
CA GLY A 202 -7.56 9.19 3.36
C GLY A 202 -8.34 7.92 3.63
N SER A 203 -7.75 7.07 4.48
CA SER A 203 -8.44 5.91 5.02
C SER A 203 -9.49 6.30 6.05
N GLU A 204 -10.48 5.44 6.25
CA GLU A 204 -11.45 5.60 7.34
C GLU A 204 -10.72 5.51 8.70
N PRO A 205 -10.89 6.50 9.62
CA PRO A 205 -10.22 6.49 10.91
C PRO A 205 -10.97 5.69 11.99
N PHE A 206 -12.18 5.17 11.71
CA PHE A 206 -13.04 4.49 12.68
C PHE A 206 -13.07 2.98 12.50
N ASP A 207 -13.17 2.30 13.64
CA ASP A 207 -13.56 0.90 13.69
C ASP A 207 -15.09 0.78 13.71
N HIS A 208 -15.65 0.11 12.71
CA HIS A 208 -17.10 -0.04 12.53
C HIS A 208 -17.79 -0.88 13.64
N TYR A 209 -17.03 -1.65 14.43
CA TYR A 209 -17.58 -2.49 15.49
C TYR A 209 -17.70 -1.76 16.83
N ILE A 210 -16.77 -0.85 17.14
CA ILE A 210 -16.75 -0.15 18.43
C ILE A 210 -16.94 1.37 18.35
N TYR A 211 -17.13 1.92 17.14
CA TYR A 211 -17.45 3.34 16.88
C TYR A 211 -16.47 4.33 17.54
N GLN A 212 -15.18 3.99 17.56
CA GLN A 212 -14.13 4.84 18.15
C GLN A 212 -12.94 4.98 17.19
N VAL A 213 -12.21 6.09 17.33
CA VAL A 213 -10.92 6.30 16.65
C VAL A 213 -9.88 5.40 17.32
N ILE A 214 -9.58 4.27 16.71
CA ILE A 214 -8.58 3.32 17.25
C ILE A 214 -7.23 3.46 16.55
N LEU A 215 -7.21 3.95 15.31
CA LEU A 215 -6.09 3.69 14.40
C LEU A 215 -5.34 4.95 13.98
N LYS A 216 -4.11 4.71 13.52
CA LYS A 216 -3.37 5.68 12.72
C LYS A 216 -4.10 5.86 11.40
N GLN A 217 -4.15 7.08 10.88
CA GLN A 217 -4.80 7.34 9.60
C GLN A 217 -3.76 7.44 8.49
N GLY A 218 -3.94 6.67 7.42
CA GLY A 218 -3.12 6.76 6.20
C GLY A 218 -3.73 7.74 5.22
N TRP A 219 -2.87 8.54 4.57
CA TRP A 219 -3.28 9.52 3.57
C TRP A 219 -2.42 9.38 2.32
N VAL A 220 -3.09 9.25 1.17
CA VAL A 220 -2.48 9.35 -0.16
C VAL A 220 -2.54 10.80 -0.59
N ILE A 221 -1.41 11.36 -0.99
CA ILE A 221 -1.36 12.70 -1.60
C ILE A 221 -1.23 12.58 -3.11
N GLY A 222 -1.87 13.51 -3.81
CA GLY A 222 -1.87 13.55 -5.26
C GLY A 222 -2.37 14.88 -5.81
N LYS A 223 -2.56 14.92 -7.12
CA LYS A 223 -3.16 16.06 -7.82
C LYS A 223 -4.29 15.57 -8.72
N ARG A 224 -5.39 16.30 -8.77
CA ARG A 224 -6.43 16.08 -9.77
C ARG A 224 -5.94 16.54 -11.14
N LEU A 225 -6.04 15.67 -12.14
CA LEU A 225 -5.79 15.98 -13.54
C LEU A 225 -7.04 16.61 -14.19
N PRO A 226 -6.90 17.26 -15.36
CA PRO A 226 -8.05 17.62 -16.19
C PRO A 226 -8.91 16.37 -16.45
N GLY A 227 -10.21 16.44 -16.11
CA GLY A 227 -11.10 15.27 -16.13
C GLY A 227 -11.33 14.61 -14.76
N GLN A 228 -10.88 15.24 -13.66
CA GLN A 228 -11.12 14.82 -12.27
C GLN A 228 -10.41 13.53 -11.82
N LEU A 229 -9.55 12.94 -12.67
CA LEU A 229 -8.74 11.78 -12.29
C LEU A 229 -7.69 12.16 -11.25
N PHE A 230 -7.59 11.37 -10.19
CA PHE A 230 -6.61 11.56 -9.12
C PHE A 230 -5.29 10.88 -9.48
N LYS A 231 -4.25 11.70 -9.70
CA LYS A 231 -2.88 11.20 -9.87
C LYS A 231 -2.17 11.15 -8.53
N LYS A 232 -1.93 9.94 -8.04
CA LYS A 232 -1.16 9.68 -6.82
C LYS A 232 0.27 10.21 -6.96
N PHE A 233 0.77 10.76 -5.86
CA PHE A 233 2.14 11.24 -5.73
C PHE A 233 2.91 10.48 -4.65
N SER A 234 2.37 10.39 -3.43
CA SER A 234 3.01 9.69 -2.31
C SER A 234 2.00 9.40 -1.20
N VAL A 235 2.47 8.85 -0.07
CA VAL A 235 1.63 8.59 1.11
C VAL A 235 2.31 9.08 2.40
N PHE A 236 1.51 9.46 3.39
CA PHE A 236 1.95 9.76 4.77
C PHE A 236 0.92 9.26 5.79
N GLN A 237 1.23 9.40 7.08
CA GLN A 237 0.36 9.01 8.19
C GLN A 237 0.17 10.14 9.20
N ILE A 238 -1.00 10.19 9.81
CA ILE A 238 -1.23 10.84 11.10
C ILE A 238 -1.26 9.73 12.15
N SER A 239 -0.24 9.68 12.99
CA SER A 239 -0.04 8.58 13.96
C SER A 239 -0.66 8.82 15.34
N ASP A 240 -0.99 10.07 15.65
CA ASP A 240 -1.58 10.48 16.92
C ASP A 240 -3.12 10.42 16.82
N LYS A 241 -3.76 9.67 17.72
CA LYS A 241 -5.21 9.44 17.67
C LYS A 241 -6.01 10.71 17.97
N ASP A 242 -5.49 11.58 18.84
CA ASP A 242 -6.13 12.84 19.17
C ASP A 242 -6.04 13.81 17.97
N GLU A 243 -4.93 13.77 17.22
CA GLU A 243 -4.80 14.52 15.96
C GLU A 243 -5.73 13.99 14.86
N VAL A 244 -5.89 12.67 14.73
CA VAL A 244 -6.85 12.07 13.79
C VAL A 244 -8.28 12.50 14.14
N LYS A 245 -8.65 12.41 15.43
CA LYS A 245 -9.96 12.86 15.90
C LYS A 245 -10.15 14.36 15.64
N ARG A 246 -9.15 15.18 15.94
CA ARG A 246 -9.20 16.63 15.70
C ARG A 246 -9.39 16.95 14.22
N LEU A 247 -8.72 16.23 13.30
CA LEU A 247 -8.91 16.42 11.87
C LEU A 247 -10.33 16.06 11.43
N HIS A 248 -10.86 14.96 11.94
CA HIS A 248 -12.22 14.53 11.66
C HIS A 248 -13.26 15.55 12.18
N ASP A 249 -13.07 16.07 13.40
CA ASP A 249 -13.98 17.04 14.03
C ASP A 249 -14.04 18.38 13.29
N LEU A 250 -13.08 18.69 12.41
CA LEU A 250 -13.14 19.84 11.51
C LEU A 250 -14.18 19.68 10.39
N ALA A 251 -14.65 18.46 10.13
CA ALA A 251 -15.61 18.13 9.07
C ALA A 251 -15.21 18.66 7.66
N ILE A 252 -13.91 18.75 7.40
CA ILE A 252 -13.35 19.20 6.10
C ILE A 252 -13.18 18.04 5.11
N ALA A 253 -13.09 16.82 5.61
CA ALA A 253 -12.97 15.63 4.78
C ALA A 253 -14.37 15.15 4.37
N THR A 254 -14.54 14.84 3.09
CA THR A 254 -15.82 14.35 2.55
C THR A 254 -15.67 12.91 2.06
N ASN A 255 -16.70 12.10 2.24
CA ASN A 255 -16.74 10.78 1.62
C ASN A 255 -16.97 10.95 0.12
N ALA A 256 -15.98 10.60 -0.67
CA ALA A 256 -16.02 10.76 -2.11
C ALA A 256 -15.61 9.47 -2.82
N GLU A 257 -16.27 9.21 -3.95
CA GLU A 257 -15.71 8.32 -4.95
C GLU A 257 -14.65 9.09 -5.73
N THR A 258 -13.42 8.56 -5.73
CA THR A 258 -12.28 9.16 -6.41
C THR A 258 -11.83 8.24 -7.53
N ASP A 259 -12.02 8.69 -8.77
CA ASP A 259 -11.46 8.03 -9.96
C ASP A 259 -9.95 8.24 -10.00
N LEU A 260 -9.19 7.17 -10.24
CA LEU A 260 -7.73 7.14 -10.21
C LEU A 260 -7.17 7.24 -11.63
N ALA A 261 -6.08 7.98 -11.76
CA ALA A 261 -5.33 8.13 -13.01
C ALA A 261 -4.42 6.93 -13.29
#